data_AF-A0A8T4H2N3-F1
#
_entry.id   AF-A0A8T4H2N3-F1
#
_cell.length_a   1.000
_cell.length_b   1.000
_cell.length_c   1.000
_cell.angle_alpha   90.00
_cell.angle_beta   90.00
_cell.angle_gamma   90.00
#
_symmetry.space_group_name_H-M   'P 1'
#
loop_
_entity.id
_entity.type
_entity.pdbx_description
1 polymer ?
#
loop_
_entity_poly.entity_id
_entity_poly.type
_entity_poly.pdbx_seq_one_letter_code
_entity_poly.pdbx_strand_id
1 'polypeptide(L)'
;MATSVKMDDETKTRLERLQAEIRLKTGNRVTQQEVLARLVENAIESKAELIDSFREERVPVSADEQGAFHEGMISSGTATSEEDIDDLLYG
;
A
#
# COMPACT_ATOMS: atom_id res chain seq x y z
N MET A 1 8.43 21.72 17.35
CA MET A 1 8.39 20.84 18.55
C MET A 1 8.69 19.43 18.09
N ALA A 2 9.60 18.71 18.75
CA ALA A 2 9.86 17.30 18.43
C ALA A 2 8.84 16.45 19.18
N THR A 3 7.95 15.77 18.46
CA THR A 3 6.99 14.80 19.02
C THR A 3 7.67 13.45 19.16
N SER A 4 7.62 12.86 20.35
CA SER A 4 8.14 11.50 20.59
C SER A 4 7.09 10.46 20.19
N VAL A 5 7.48 9.51 19.34
CA VAL A 5 6.64 8.37 18.95
C VAL A 5 7.16 7.14 19.67
N LYS A 6 6.28 6.45 20.39
CA LYS A 6 6.62 5.17 21.02
C LYS A 6 6.62 4.08 19.95
N MET A 7 7.68 3.28 19.92
CA MET A 7 7.82 2.12 19.06
C MET A 7 8.39 0.97 19.88
N ASP A 8 8.00 -0.25 19.54
CA ASP A 8 8.57 -1.47 20.06
C ASP A 8 9.96 -1.73 19.45
N ASP A 9 10.72 -2.64 20.07
CA ASP A 9 12.09 -2.96 19.65
C ASP A 9 12.15 -3.61 18.25
N GLU A 10 11.09 -4.31 17.82
CA GLU A 10 11.04 -4.92 16.50
C GLU A 10 10.90 -3.85 15.41
N THR A 11 9.96 -2.92 15.58
CA THR A 11 9.75 -1.78 14.70
C THR A 11 11.02 -0.93 14.58
N LYS A 12 11.69 -0.67 15.72
CA LYS A 12 12.97 0.04 15.74
C LYS A 12 14.05 -0.69 14.94
N THR A 13 14.18 -2.00 15.13
CA THR A 13 15.16 -2.83 14.41
C THR A 13 14.91 -2.83 12.91
N ARG A 14 13.64 -2.86 12.48
CA ARG A 14 13.26 -2.76 11.06
C ARG A 14 13.68 -1.41 10.46
N LEU A 15 13.49 -0.30 11.18
CA LEU A 15 13.95 1.03 10.75
C LEU A 15 15.48 1.12 10.64
N GLU A 16 16.22 0.54 11.58
CA GLU A 16 17.69 0.50 11.54
C GLU A 16 18.21 -0.29 10.34
N ARG A 17 17.56 -1.43 10.02
CA ARG A 17 17.89 -2.22 8.84
C ARG A 17 17.68 -1.43 7.56
N LEU A 18 16.55 -0.72 7.45
CA LEU A 18 16.24 0.09 6.28
C LEU A 18 17.23 1.26 6.12
N GLN A 19 17.60 1.91 7.21
CA GLN A 19 18.64 2.94 7.23
C GLN A 19 19.99 2.40 6.72
N ALA A 20 20.40 1.22 7.18
CA ALA A 20 21.64 0.58 6.74
C ALA A 20 21.61 0.22 5.25
N GLU A 21 20.48 -0.29 4.76
CA GLU A 21 20.27 -0.61 3.36
C GLU A 21 20.32 0.63 2.46
N ILE A 22 19.67 1.73 2.87
CA ILE A 22 19.73 3.02 2.16
C ILE A 22 21.17 3.50 2.06
N ARG A 23 21.94 3.43 3.16
CA ARG A 23 23.34 3.81 3.16
C ARG A 23 24.18 2.94 2.23
N LEU A 24 23.92 1.63 2.21
CA LEU A 24 24.64 0.68 1.35
C LEU A 24 24.35 0.93 -0.13
N LYS A 25 23.09 1.17 -0.50
CA LYS A 25 22.68 1.34 -1.91
C LYS A 25 22.97 2.74 -2.45
N THR A 26 22.82 3.79 -1.63
CA THR A 26 22.91 5.19 -2.08
C THR A 26 24.20 5.89 -1.67
N GLY A 27 24.95 5.32 -0.72
CA GLY A 27 26.12 5.97 -0.09
C GLY A 27 25.76 7.06 0.92
N ASN A 28 24.49 7.47 1.02
CA ASN A 28 24.07 8.57 1.88
C ASN A 28 23.76 8.09 3.30
N ARG A 29 24.25 8.82 4.30
CA ARG A 29 23.83 8.65 5.68
C ARG A 29 22.52 9.41 5.89
N VAL A 30 21.48 8.66 6.23
CA VAL A 30 20.16 9.20 6.62
C VAL A 30 19.93 8.91 8.10
N THR A 31 19.10 9.70 8.76
CA THR A 31 18.63 9.48 10.14
C THR A 31 17.36 8.64 10.16
N GLN A 32 17.04 8.03 11.31
CA GLN A 32 15.76 7.31 11.47
C GLN A 32 14.55 8.23 11.27
N GLN A 33 14.67 9.51 11.68
CA GLN A 33 13.61 10.49 11.50
C GLN A 33 13.35 10.78 10.01
N GLU A 34 14.40 10.91 9.19
CA GLU A 34 14.25 11.12 7.74
C GLU A 34 13.61 9.91 7.06
N VAL A 35 14.03 8.70 7.43
CA VAL A 35 13.43 7.47 6.91
C VAL A 35 11.95 7.40 7.28
N LEU A 36 11.61 7.67 8.54
CA LEU A 36 10.22 7.67 9.01
C LEU A 36 9.38 8.74 8.31
N ALA A 37 9.91 9.96 8.15
CA ALA A 37 9.23 11.04 7.45
C ALA A 37 8.88 10.65 6.01
N ARG A 38 9.84 10.02 5.29
CA ARG A 38 9.62 9.56 3.92
C ARG A 38 8.58 8.43 3.84
N LEU A 39 8.58 7.51 4.80
CA LEU A 39 7.57 6.46 4.89
C LEU A 39 6.17 7.04 5.13
N VAL A 40 6.06 8.04 6.00
CA VAL A 40 4.79 8.73 6.27
C VAL A 40 4.31 9.50 5.04
N GLU A 41 5.19 10.22 4.34
CA GLU A 41 4.85 10.90 3.08
C GLU A 41 4.28 9.93 2.05
N ASN A 42 4.97 8.82 1.78
CA ASN A 42 4.51 7.80 0.84
C ASN A 42 3.17 7.18 1.28
N ALA A 43 2.99 6.95 2.59
CA ALA A 43 1.74 6.39 3.12
C ALA A 43 0.57 7.39 3.06
N ILE A 44 0.85 8.70 3.09
CA ILE A 44 -0.15 9.76 2.86
C ILE A 44 -0.52 9.84 1.38
N GLU A 45 0.41 9.62 0.46
CA GLU A 45 0.10 9.51 -0.98
C GLU A 45 -0.86 8.34 -1.26
N SER A 46 -0.68 7.20 -0.58
CA SER A 46 -1.60 6.05 -0.58
C SER A 46 -2.55 6.02 0.63
N LYS A 47 -3.13 7.17 1.00
CA LYS A 47 -3.95 7.31 2.23
C LYS A 47 -5.09 6.28 2.35
N ALA A 48 -5.77 5.96 1.25
CA ALA A 48 -6.88 5.02 1.26
C ALA A 48 -6.42 3.60 1.66
N GLU A 49 -5.35 3.09 1.05
CA GLU A 49 -4.76 1.79 1.37
C GLU A 49 -4.26 1.74 2.81
N LEU A 50 -3.62 2.82 3.29
CA LEU A 50 -3.19 2.90 4.68
C LEU A 50 -4.37 2.80 5.64
N ILE A 51 -5.44 3.56 5.42
CA ILE A 51 -6.66 3.50 6.25
C ILE A 51 -7.26 2.11 6.22
N ASP A 52 -7.33 1.50 5.05
CA ASP A 52 -7.91 0.17 4.88
C ASP A 52 -7.07 -0.92 5.57
N SER A 53 -5.75 -0.74 5.70
CA SER A 53 -4.88 -1.68 6.44
C SER A 53 -5.21 -1.78 7.94
N PHE A 54 -5.90 -0.79 8.52
CA PHE A 54 -6.35 -0.81 9.91
C PHE A 54 -7.77 -1.34 10.07
N ARG A 55 -8.49 -1.68 8.99
CA ARG A 55 -9.82 -2.28 9.11
C ARG A 55 -9.69 -3.77 9.40
N GLU A 56 -10.30 -4.21 10.49
CA GLU A 56 -10.33 -5.64 10.89
C GLU A 56 -11.12 -6.51 9.88
N GLU A 57 -12.05 -5.90 9.14
CA GLU A 57 -12.87 -6.55 8.13
C GLU A 57 -12.94 -5.67 6.89
N ARG A 58 -12.78 -6.29 5.71
CA ARG A 58 -12.99 -5.59 4.43
C ARG A 58 -14.48 -5.31 4.30
N VAL A 59 -14.87 -4.06 4.55
CA VAL A 59 -16.24 -3.61 4.35
C VAL A 59 -16.55 -3.78 2.86
N PRO A 60 -17.48 -4.68 2.47
CA PRO A 60 -17.85 -4.81 1.08
C PRO A 60 -18.36 -3.45 0.57
N VAL A 61 -18.01 -3.16 -0.67
CA VAL A 61 -18.48 -1.96 -1.36
C VAL A 61 -20.01 -1.92 -1.27
N SER A 62 -20.57 -0.78 -0.88
CA SER A 62 -22.03 -0.66 -0.75
C SER A 62 -22.71 -0.93 -2.11
N ALA A 63 -23.97 -1.37 -2.10
CA ALA A 63 -24.70 -1.64 -3.34
C ALA A 63 -24.78 -0.40 -4.25
N ASP A 64 -24.87 0.79 -3.66
CA ASP A 64 -24.88 2.07 -4.38
C ASP A 64 -23.54 2.35 -5.06
N GLU A 65 -22.42 2.11 -4.35
CA GLU A 65 -21.07 2.25 -4.92
C GLU A 65 -20.76 1.17 -5.96
N GLN A 66 -21.29 -0.05 -5.81
CA GLN A 66 -21.22 -1.08 -6.85
C GLN A 66 -21.99 -0.65 -8.11
N GLY A 67 -23.18 -0.06 -7.92
CA GLY A 67 -23.98 0.51 -9.01
C GLY A 67 -23.24 1.62 -9.73
N ALA A 68 -22.63 2.56 -8.99
CA ALA A 68 -21.82 3.64 -9.56
C ALA A 68 -20.56 3.12 -10.28
N PHE A 69 -19.90 2.09 -9.74
CA PHE A 69 -18.76 1.44 -10.41
C PHE A 69 -19.17 0.77 -11.72
N HIS A 70 -20.38 0.20 -11.78
CA HIS A 70 -20.94 -0.39 -13.00
C HIS A 70 -21.46 0.65 -14.00
N GLU A 71 -21.66 1.89 -13.56
CA GLU A 71 -22.18 2.96 -14.39
C GLU A 71 -21.13 3.37 -15.44
N GLY A 72 -21.42 3.08 -16.72
CA GLY A 72 -20.51 3.36 -17.83
C GLY A 72 -19.64 2.18 -18.26
N MET A 73 -19.72 1.02 -17.59
CA MET A 73 -19.16 -0.20 -18.14
C MET A 73 -19.96 -0.68 -19.35
N ILE A 74 -19.25 -1.02 -20.42
CA ILE A 74 -19.83 -1.64 -21.61
C ILE A 74 -19.55 -3.13 -21.59
N SER A 75 -20.56 -3.94 -21.91
CA SER A 75 -20.31 -5.37 -22.16
C SER A 75 -19.52 -5.50 -23.46
N SER A 76 -18.38 -6.18 -23.41
CA SER A 76 -17.58 -6.50 -24.59
C SER A 76 -18.30 -7.42 -25.58
N GLY A 77 -19.43 -8.03 -25.17
CA GLY A 77 -20.17 -9.02 -25.95
C GLY A 77 -19.54 -10.42 -25.93
N THR A 78 -18.39 -10.57 -25.29
CA THR A 78 -17.67 -11.85 -25.14
C THR A 78 -17.69 -12.25 -23.67
N ALA A 79 -18.18 -13.46 -23.40
CA ALA A 79 -18.02 -14.05 -22.07
C ALA A 79 -16.55 -14.48 -21.93
N THR A 80 -15.91 -14.03 -20.87
CA THR A 80 -14.54 -14.38 -20.52
C THR A 80 -14.56 -15.05 -19.16
N SER A 81 -13.99 -16.24 -19.08
CA SER A 81 -13.82 -17.01 -17.86
C SER A 81 -12.45 -16.75 -17.24
N GLU A 82 -12.23 -17.25 -16.02
CA GLU A 82 -10.92 -17.20 -15.36
C GLU A 82 -9.88 -18.02 -16.15
N GLU A 83 -10.27 -19.17 -16.70
CA GLU A 83 -9.41 -20.01 -17.56
C GLU A 83 -8.93 -19.24 -18.80
N ASP A 84 -9.81 -18.46 -19.45
CA ASP A 84 -9.44 -17.64 -20.61
C ASP A 84 -8.42 -16.53 -20.26
N ILE A 85 -8.46 -16.02 -19.02
CA ILE A 85 -7.52 -14.99 -18.52
C ILE A 85 -6.18 -15.64 -18.19
N ASP A 86 -6.20 -16.79 -17.53
CA ASP A 86 -5.01 -17.50 -17.11
C ASP A 86 -4.19 -17.98 -18.32
N ASP A 87 -4.85 -18.53 -19.34
CA ASP A 87 -4.21 -18.92 -20.60
C ASP A 87 -3.54 -17.72 -21.32
N LEU A 88 -4.10 -16.51 -21.17
CA LEU A 88 -3.55 -15.29 -21.78
C LEU A 88 -2.39 -14.69 -20.98
N LEU A 89 -2.51 -14.66 -19.64
CA LEU A 89 -1.58 -13.96 -18.76
C LEU A 89 -0.47 -14.84 -18.21
N TYR A 90 -0.74 -16.14 -18.03
CA TYR A 90 0.16 -17.08 -17.37
C TYR A 90 0.59 -18.24 -18.27
N GLY A 91 -0.23 -18.64 -19.25
CA GLY A 91 0.13 -19.53 -20.36
C GLY A 91 0.02 -21.03 -20.08
#